data_AF-A0A6N6LLE8-F1
#
_entry.id   AF-A0A6N6LLE8-F1
#
_cell.length_a   1.000
_cell.length_b   1.000
_cell.length_c   1.000
_cell.angle_alpha   90.00
_cell.angle_beta   90.00
_cell.angle_gamma   90.00
#
_symmetry.space_group_name_H-M   'P 1'
#
loop_
_entity.id
_entity.type
_entity.pdbx_description
1 polymer ?
#
loop_
_entity_poly.entity_id
_entity_poly.type
_entity_poly.pdbx_seq_one_letter_code
_entity_poly.pdbx_strand_id
1 'polypeptide(L)' 'MSENLKEIIDNLQYELSITLEALLLVFGVKRDKLEDAIEIYIENIDEVLKDSKNEGVDEILEMLEYLKKEHKELFK' A
#
# COMPACT_ATOMS: atom_id res chain seq x y z
N MET A 1 -24.89 -4.84 -13.33
CA MET A 1 -23.81 -3.84 -13.33
C MET A 1 -23.60 -3.41 -14.78
N SER A 2 -23.65 -2.12 -15.12
CA SER A 2 -23.41 -1.68 -16.51
C SER A 2 -21.96 -1.98 -16.90
N GLU A 3 -21.71 -2.40 -18.14
CA GLU A 3 -20.36 -2.75 -18.63
C GLU A 3 -19.34 -1.62 -18.38
N ASN A 4 -19.76 -0.36 -18.57
CA ASN A 4 -18.96 0.83 -18.27
C ASN A 4 -18.50 0.90 -16.79
N LEU A 5 -19.35 0.50 -15.84
CA LEU A 5 -18.98 0.56 -14.42
C LEU A 5 -17.93 -0.50 -14.08
N LYS A 6 -17.99 -1.68 -14.73
CA LYS A 6 -16.99 -2.73 -14.55
C LYS A 6 -15.63 -2.26 -15.06
N GLU A 7 -15.59 -1.69 -16.26
CA GLU A 7 -14.36 -1.16 -16.87
C GLU A 7 -13.72 -0.06 -16.01
N ILE A 8 -14.53 0.85 -15.46
CA ILE A 8 -14.03 1.88 -14.53
C ILE A 8 -13.39 1.25 -13.29
N ILE A 9 -14.02 0.25 -12.70
CA ILE A 9 -13.48 -0.43 -11.50
C ILE A 9 -12.16 -1.14 -11.84
N ASP A 10 -12.11 -1.88 -12.94
CA ASP A 10 -10.91 -2.61 -13.36
C ASP A 10 -9.73 -1.64 -13.60
N ASN A 11 -10.00 -0.49 -14.24
CA ASN A 11 -9.00 0.57 -14.44
C ASN A 11 -8.53 1.18 -13.11
N LEU A 12 -9.44 1.47 -12.18
CA LEU A 12 -9.08 2.04 -10.89
C LEU A 12 -8.26 1.06 -10.03
N GLN A 13 -8.57 -0.24 -10.08
CA GLN A 13 -7.79 -1.26 -9.38
C GLN A 13 -6.36 -1.38 -9.93
N TYR A 14 -6.21 -1.30 -11.25
CA TYR A 14 -4.90 -1.29 -11.89
C TYR A 14 -4.08 -0.06 -11.46
N GLU A 15 -4.66 1.14 -11.58
CA GLU A 15 -3.97 2.38 -11.21
C GLU A 15 -3.62 2.43 -9.72
N LEU A 16 -4.49 1.93 -8.85
CA LEU A 16 -4.21 1.83 -7.42
C LEU A 16 -3.00 0.92 -7.13
N SER A 17 -2.92 -0.23 -7.81
CA SER A 17 -1.82 -1.17 -7.64
C SER A 17 -0.48 -0.55 -8.06
N ILE A 18 -0.45 0.08 -9.24
CA ILE A 18 0.75 0.75 -9.76
C ILE A 18 1.15 1.95 -8.87
N THR A 19 0.17 2.68 -8.34
CA THR A 19 0.43 3.82 -7.44
C THR A 19 1.03 3.35 -6.12
N LEU A 20 0.53 2.25 -5.53
CA LEU A 20 1.09 1.68 -4.31
C LEU A 20 2.53 1.18 -4.55
N GLU A 21 2.78 0.48 -5.65
CA GLU A 21 4.14 0.06 -6.04
C GLU A 21 5.10 1.26 -6.15
N ALA A 22 4.68 2.32 -6.86
CA ALA A 22 5.48 3.52 -7.02
C ALA A 22 5.74 4.22 -5.67
N LEU A 23 4.72 4.30 -4.81
CA LEU A 23 4.81 4.89 -3.49
C LEU A 23 5.83 4.14 -2.62
N LEU A 24 5.76 2.81 -2.56
CA LEU A 24 6.69 1.97 -1.81
C LEU A 24 8.14 2.15 -2.31
N LEU A 25 8.35 2.20 -3.62
CA LEU A 25 9.66 2.43 -4.22
C LEU A 25 10.21 3.83 -3.86
N VAL A 26 9.37 4.87 -3.90
CA VAL A 26 9.76 6.23 -3.49
C VAL A 26 10.05 6.30 -1.99
N PHE A 27 9.32 5.56 -1.17
CA PHE A 27 9.52 5.48 0.28
C PHE A 27 10.77 4.68 0.68
N GLY A 28 11.41 3.99 -0.28
CA GLY A 28 12.72 3.36 -0.12
C GLY A 28 12.71 1.84 -0.11
N VAL A 29 11.59 1.20 -0.44
CA VAL A 29 11.51 -0.26 -0.60
C VAL A 29 12.43 -0.72 -1.74
N LYS A 30 13.12 -1.83 -1.55
CA LYS A 30 13.96 -2.45 -2.59
C LYS A 30 13.07 -3.07 -3.66
N ARG A 31 13.47 -2.93 -4.93
CA ARG A 31 12.64 -3.40 -6.07
C ARG A 31 12.43 -4.91 -6.06
N ASP A 32 13.39 -5.68 -5.56
CA ASP A 32 13.30 -7.13 -5.36
C ASP A 32 12.49 -7.55 -4.11
N LYS A 33 12.06 -6.57 -3.30
CA LYS A 33 11.24 -6.74 -2.09
C LYS A 33 9.85 -6.11 -2.20
N LEU A 34 9.48 -5.68 -3.41
CA LEU A 34 8.24 -4.95 -3.62
C LEU A 34 7.00 -5.82 -3.40
N GLU A 35 7.01 -7.05 -3.91
CA GLU A 35 5.92 -8.02 -3.72
C GLU A 35 5.75 -8.33 -2.22
N ASP A 36 6.84 -8.69 -1.53
CA ASP A 36 6.85 -8.92 -0.06
C ASP A 36 6.25 -7.71 0.70
N ALA A 37 6.62 -6.49 0.33
CA ALA A 37 6.15 -5.27 0.99
C ALA A 37 4.64 -5.03 0.77
N ILE A 38 4.12 -5.34 -0.41
CA ILE A 38 2.69 -5.22 -0.73
C ILE A 38 1.88 -6.25 0.05
N GLU A 39 2.35 -7.49 0.11
CA GLU A 39 1.69 -8.56 0.87
C GLU A 39 1.60 -8.17 2.35
N ILE A 40 2.72 -7.76 2.96
CA ILE A 40 2.75 -7.31 4.36
C ILE A 40 1.83 -6.09 4.56
N TYR A 41 1.84 -5.13 3.62
CA TYR A 41 0.95 -3.97 3.69
C TYR A 41 -0.52 -4.39 3.78
N ILE A 42 -0.98 -5.26 2.88
CA ILE A 42 -2.38 -5.71 2.80
C ILE A 42 -2.75 -6.53 4.03
N GLU A 43 -1.86 -7.42 4.50
CA GLU A 43 -2.14 -8.28 5.65
C GLU A 43 -2.23 -7.52 6.99
N ASN A 44 -1.55 -6.38 7.09
CA ASN A 44 -1.43 -5.65 8.36
C ASN A 44 -2.27 -4.36 8.42
N ILE A 45 -2.84 -3.90 7.31
CA ILE A 45 -3.55 -2.60 7.25
C ILE A 45 -4.66 -2.48 8.30
N ASP A 46 -5.49 -3.51 8.44
CA ASP A 46 -6.63 -3.48 9.35
C ASP A 46 -6.18 -3.41 10.83
N GLU A 47 -5.15 -4.17 11.20
CA GLU A 47 -4.70 -4.24 12.60
C GLU A 47 -3.84 -3.01 12.98
N VAL A 48 -2.99 -2.54 12.07
CA VAL A 48 -2.17 -1.34 12.31
C VAL A 48 -3.05 -0.09 12.42
N LEU A 49 -4.09 0.03 11.61
CA LEU A 49 -4.96 1.22 11.59
C LEU A 49 -6.18 1.12 12.51
N LYS A 50 -6.41 -0.01 13.16
CA LYS A 50 -7.59 -0.30 14.00
C LYS A 50 -7.93 0.78 15.04
N ASP A 51 -6.91 1.34 15.68
CA ASP A 51 -7.03 2.38 16.70
C ASP A 51 -6.47 3.73 16.22
N SER A 52 -6.15 3.84 14.92
CA SER A 52 -5.64 5.08 14.35
C SER A 52 -6.72 6.16 14.36
N LYS A 53 -6.27 7.40 14.56
CA LYS A 53 -7.10 8.60 14.42
C LYS A 53 -6.81 9.34 13.12
N ASN A 54 -5.88 8.83 12.33
CA ASN A 54 -5.52 9.38 11.04
C ASN A 54 -6.59 8.97 10.02
N GLU A 55 -6.80 9.81 9.01
CA GLU A 55 -7.78 9.54 7.94
C GLU A 55 -7.16 9.83 6.58
N GLY A 56 -7.49 9.02 5.58
CA GLY A 56 -7.10 9.26 4.19
C GLY A 56 -5.60 9.05 3.97
N VAL A 57 -4.89 10.10 3.51
CA VAL A 57 -3.46 9.98 3.17
C VAL A 57 -2.62 9.64 4.39
N ASP A 58 -3.00 10.15 5.57
CA ASP A 58 -2.24 9.95 6.79
C ASP A 58 -2.24 8.48 7.27
N GLU A 59 -3.29 7.72 6.96
CA GLU A 59 -3.35 6.26 7.20
C GLU A 59 -2.31 5.51 6.35
N ILE A 60 -2.15 5.91 5.10
CA ILE A 60 -1.16 5.32 4.20
C ILE A 60 0.24 5.64 4.71
N LEU A 61 0.50 6.87 5.12
CA LEU A 61 1.80 7.27 5.68
C LEU A 61 2.12 6.50 6.97
N GLU A 62 1.14 6.30 7.84
CA GLU A 62 1.29 5.49 9.06
C GLU A 62 1.66 4.03 8.73
N MET A 63 1.00 3.44 7.73
CA MET A 63 1.35 2.10 7.23
C MET A 63 2.77 2.02 6.67
N LEU A 64 3.21 3.04 5.93
CA LEU A 64 4.57 3.09 5.40
C LEU A 64 5.63 3.20 6.52
N GLU A 65 5.36 4.00 7.54
CA GLU A 65 6.22 4.10 8.71
C GLU A 65 6.26 2.79 9.51
N TYR A 66 5.12 2.11 9.67
CA TYR A 66 5.06 0.76 10.24
C TYR A 66 5.96 -0.22 9.47
N LEU A 67 5.78 -0.31 8.15
CA LEU A 67 6.61 -1.17 7.30
C LEU A 67 8.10 -0.87 7.48
N LYS A 68 8.48 0.41 7.48
CA LYS A 68 9.89 0.80 7.63
C LYS A 68 10.45 0.49 9.02
N LYS A 69 9.61 0.56 10.06
CA LYS A 69 10.00 0.31 11.44
C LYS A 69 10.13 -1.17 11.75
N GLU A 70 9.16 -1.97 11.35
CA GLU A 70 9.05 -3.39 11.70
C GLU A 70 9.70 -4.31 10.65
N HIS A 71 9.78 -3.89 9.39
CA HIS A 71 10.32 -4.67 8.26
C HIS A 71 11.48 -3.97 7.55
N LYS A 72 12.49 -3.55 8.34
CA LYS A 72 13.67 -2.80 7.86
C LYS A 72 14.41 -3.50 6.71
N GLU A 73 14.38 -4.82 6.65
CA GLU A 73 14.97 -5.63 5.60
C GLU A 73 14.42 -5.33 4.20
N LEU A 74 13.18 -4.82 4.10
CA LEU A 74 12.55 -4.43 2.84
C LEU A 74 13.13 -3.12 2.28
N PHE A 75 13.77 -2.30 3.12
CA PHE A 75 14.20 -0.94 2.81
C PHE A 75 15.71 -0.83 2.57
N LYS A 76 16.10 0.20 1.79
CA LYS A 76 17.50 0.58 1.52
C LYS A 76 18.09 1.46 2.62
#